data_AF-A0A954IL43-F1
#
_entry.id   AF-A0A954IL43-F1
#
_cell.length_a   1.000
_cell.length_b   1.000
_cell.length_c   1.000
_cell.angle_alpha   90.00
_cell.angle_beta   90.00
_cell.angle_gamma   90.00
#
_symmetry.space_group_name_H-M   'P 1'
#
loop_
_entity.id
_entity.type
_entity.pdbx_description
1 polymer ?
#
loop_
_entity_poly.entity_id
_entity_poly.type
_entity_poly.pdbx_seq_one_letter_code
_entity_poly.pdbx_strand_id
1 'polypeptide(L)'
;MTINQSPARRLMVINVVGLTGSMIGENTPHLRRLRDDGFGRPMQTVLPAVTCTVQASLLTGTMPSEHGIVANGWYFRDLAEVMFWKQSNHL
;
A
#
# COMPACT_ATOMS: atom_id res chain seq x y z
N MET A 1 -42.97 -3.85 -4.78
CA MET A 1 -41.99 -4.44 -3.84
C MET A 1 -40.71 -3.63 -3.97
N THR A 2 -40.53 -2.63 -3.12
CA THR A 2 -39.40 -1.68 -3.20
C THR A 2 -38.22 -2.26 -2.46
N ILE A 3 -37.14 -2.60 -3.18
CA ILE A 3 -35.91 -3.11 -2.57
C ILE A 3 -35.25 -1.91 -1.87
N ASN A 4 -35.28 -1.92 -0.54
CA ASN A 4 -34.63 -0.92 0.28
C ASN A 4 -33.11 -1.19 0.24
N GLN A 5 -32.40 -0.50 -0.66
CA GLN A 5 -30.95 -0.57 -0.75
C GLN A 5 -30.35 0.22 0.41
N SER A 6 -29.79 -0.47 1.40
CA SER A 6 -28.99 0.19 2.44
C SER A 6 -27.83 0.94 1.78
N PRO A 7 -27.51 2.17 2.19
CA PRO A 7 -26.43 2.92 1.57
C PRO A 7 -25.13 2.13 1.67
N ALA A 8 -24.46 1.93 0.53
CA ALA A 8 -23.22 1.16 0.46
C ALA A 8 -22.20 1.71 1.46
N ARG A 9 -21.73 0.84 2.37
CA ARG A 9 -20.69 1.18 3.34
C ARG A 9 -19.45 1.63 2.59
N ARG A 10 -19.03 2.88 2.78
CA ARG A 10 -17.81 3.41 2.17
C ARG A 10 -16.60 2.70 2.75
N LEU A 11 -15.71 2.22 1.88
CA LEU A 11 -14.45 1.60 2.24
C LEU A 11 -13.30 2.54 1.85
N MET A 12 -12.41 2.82 2.80
CA MET A 12 -11.16 3.50 2.56
C MET A 12 -10.02 2.54 2.89
N VAL A 13 -9.11 2.35 1.93
CA VAL A 13 -7.87 1.59 2.14
C VAL A 13 -6.72 2.59 2.17
N ILE A 14 -5.96 2.60 3.25
CA ILE A 14 -4.79 3.48 3.41
C ILE A 14 -3.55 2.59 3.43
N ASN A 15 -2.63 2.85 2.51
CA ASN A 15 -1.35 2.15 2.42
C ASN A 15 -0.24 3.09 2.92
N VAL A 16 0.34 2.78 4.08
CA VAL A 16 1.36 3.61 4.73
C VAL A 16 2.70 2.91 4.70
N VAL A 17 3.64 3.47 3.93
CA VAL A 17 4.98 2.91 3.77
C VAL A 17 5.75 2.98 5.10
N GLY A 18 6.34 1.87 5.52
CA GLY A 18 7.21 1.80 6.71
C GLY A 18 6.49 1.83 8.05
N LEU A 19 5.16 1.86 8.09
CA LEU A 19 4.40 1.81 9.33
C LEU A 19 4.55 0.43 10.00
N THR A 20 5.04 0.42 11.23
CA THR A 20 5.15 -0.79 12.06
C THR A 20 4.27 -0.70 13.29
N GLY A 21 3.93 -1.83 13.90
CA GLY A 21 3.08 -1.86 15.09
C GLY A 21 3.67 -1.11 16.29
N SER A 22 5.00 -1.04 16.42
CA SER A 22 5.68 -0.31 17.50
C SER A 22 5.57 1.20 17.39
N MET A 23 5.26 1.73 16.20
CA MET A 23 5.00 3.17 15.99
C MET A 23 3.60 3.57 16.43
N ILE A 24 2.71 2.62 16.74
CA ILE A 24 1.33 2.88 17.14
C ILE A 24 1.25 2.99 18.68
N GLY A 25 1.16 4.21 19.20
CA GLY A 25 1.15 4.51 20.63
C GLY A 25 0.42 5.81 20.98
N GLU A 26 0.87 6.49 22.03
CA GLU A 26 0.27 7.72 22.57
C GLU A 26 0.20 8.85 21.54
N ASN A 27 1.23 8.98 20.70
CA ASN A 27 1.32 10.01 19.65
C ASN A 27 0.48 9.68 18.39
N THR A 28 -0.16 8.51 18.33
CA THR A 28 -1.01 8.10 17.19
C THR A 28 -2.40 7.68 17.70
N PRO A 29 -3.14 8.56 18.39
CA PRO A 29 -4.34 8.19 19.14
C PRO A 29 -5.44 7.62 18.24
N HIS A 30 -5.58 8.11 17.01
CA HIS A 30 -6.57 7.60 16.06
C HIS A 30 -6.25 6.19 15.53
N LEU A 31 -4.98 5.90 15.22
CA LEU A 31 -4.56 4.57 14.80
C LEU A 31 -4.62 3.57 15.97
N ARG A 32 -4.25 4.01 17.17
CA ARG A 32 -4.38 3.23 18.40
C ARG A 32 -5.83 2.83 18.63
N ARG A 33 -6.76 3.80 18.57
CA ARG A 33 -8.19 3.54 18.70
C ARG A 33 -8.70 2.58 17.61
N LEU A 34 -8.33 2.77 16.35
CA LEU A 34 -8.74 1.88 15.26
C LEU A 34 -8.31 0.42 15.50
N ARG A 35 -7.09 0.23 16.01
CA ARG A 35 -6.57 -1.10 16.36
C ARG A 35 -7.31 -1.70 17.56
N ASP A 36 -7.53 -0.91 18.60
CA ASP A 36 -8.12 -1.37 19.87
C ASP A 36 -9.63 -1.66 19.73
N ASP A 37 -10.37 -0.85 18.95
CA ASP A 37 -11.79 -1.07 18.62
C ASP A 37 -11.99 -2.20 17.57
N GLY A 38 -10.91 -2.56 16.86
CA GLY A 38 -10.93 -3.49 15.73
C GLY A 38 -9.92 -4.62 15.89
N PHE A 39 -9.00 -4.74 14.92
CA PHE A 39 -7.93 -5.73 14.99
C PHE A 39 -6.65 -5.20 14.33
N GLY A 40 -5.52 -5.82 14.69
CA GLY A 40 -4.24 -5.62 14.02
C GLY A 40 -3.49 -6.94 13.91
N ARG A 41 -2.81 -7.17 12.79
CA ARG A 41 -1.99 -8.37 12.58
C ARG A 41 -0.75 -8.01 11.76
N PRO A 42 0.43 -8.56 12.08
CA PRO A 42 1.58 -8.45 11.20
C PRO A 42 1.25 -9.04 9.82
N MET A 43 1.66 -8.35 8.76
CA MET A 43 1.49 -8.77 7.39
C MET A 43 2.83 -9.28 6.86
N GLN A 44 2.85 -10.50 6.32
CA GLN A 44 4.00 -10.97 5.55
C GLN A 44 3.97 -10.30 4.18
N THR A 45 5.08 -9.70 3.79
CA THR A 45 5.21 -8.98 2.52
C THR A 45 5.77 -9.89 1.41
N VAL A 46 5.84 -9.34 0.19
CA VAL A 46 6.45 -9.99 -0.98
C VAL A 46 7.94 -9.70 -1.05
N LEU A 47 8.66 -10.52 -1.84
CA LEU A 47 10.03 -10.25 -2.25
C LEU A 47 10.05 -9.84 -3.74
N PRO A 48 10.73 -8.74 -4.12
CA PRO A 48 11.52 -7.83 -3.29
C PRO A 48 10.65 -6.87 -2.45
N ALA A 49 11.04 -6.64 -1.19
CA ALA A 49 10.30 -5.80 -0.24
C ALA A 49 10.56 -4.30 -0.44
N VAL A 50 10.50 -3.83 -1.69
CA VAL A 50 10.61 -2.42 -2.06
C VAL A 50 9.22 -1.82 -2.31
N THR A 51 9.09 -0.51 -2.09
CA THR A 51 7.80 0.20 -2.06
C THR A 51 6.91 -0.11 -3.26
N CYS A 52 7.37 0.12 -4.50
CA CYS A 52 6.54 -0.06 -5.70
C CYS A 52 6.07 -1.51 -5.86
N THR A 53 6.93 -2.49 -5.56
CA THR A 53 6.59 -3.91 -5.63
C THR A 53 5.49 -4.27 -4.64
N VAL A 54 5.67 -3.91 -3.36
CA VAL A 54 4.71 -4.23 -2.31
C VAL A 54 3.37 -3.52 -2.55
N GLN A 55 3.40 -2.25 -2.96
CA GLN A 55 2.18 -1.51 -3.26
C GLN A 55 1.44 -2.06 -4.47
N ALA A 56 2.14 -2.49 -5.52
CA ALA A 56 1.54 -3.17 -6.66
C ALA A 56 0.86 -4.47 -6.24
N SER A 57 1.53 -5.32 -5.44
CA SER A 57 0.92 -6.56 -4.95
C SER A 57 -0.31 -6.31 -4.07
N LEU A 58 -0.30 -5.27 -3.22
CA LEU A 58 -1.47 -4.89 -2.41
C LEU A 58 -2.64 -4.37 -3.25
N LEU A 59 -2.34 -3.67 -4.34
CA LEU A 59 -3.35 -3.11 -5.24
C LEU A 59 -3.98 -4.18 -6.15
N THR A 60 -3.16 -5.08 -6.69
CA THR A 60 -3.61 -6.08 -7.68
C THR A 60 -4.03 -7.41 -7.03
N GLY A 61 -3.55 -7.69 -5.83
CA GLY A 61 -3.73 -9.00 -5.18
C GLY A 61 -2.90 -10.12 -5.82
N THR A 62 -1.91 -9.80 -6.65
CA THR A 62 -1.08 -10.77 -7.37
C THR A 62 0.39 -10.69 -6.95
N MET A 63 1.18 -11.71 -7.26
CA MET A 63 2.62 -11.76 -6.93
C MET A 63 3.47 -10.97 -7.94
N PRO A 64 4.71 -10.57 -7.59
CA PRO A 64 5.60 -9.83 -8.50
C PRO A 64 5.87 -10.52 -9.83
N SER A 65 5.83 -11.85 -9.87
CA SER A 65 5.91 -12.65 -11.11
C SER A 65 4.73 -12.44 -12.06
N GLU A 66 3.58 -11.99 -11.56
CA GLU A 66 2.36 -11.78 -12.33
C GLU A 66 2.18 -10.31 -12.74
N HIS A 67 2.40 -9.37 -11.82
CA HIS A 67 2.25 -7.93 -12.12
C HIS A 67 3.53 -7.27 -12.66
N GLY A 68 4.69 -7.92 -12.59
CA GLY A 68 5.95 -7.48 -13.21
C GLY A 68 6.69 -6.31 -12.51
N ILE A 69 6.08 -5.64 -11.55
CA ILE A 69 6.71 -4.55 -10.78
C ILE A 69 7.66 -5.11 -9.72
N VAL A 70 8.96 -5.21 -10.04
CA VAL A 70 10.00 -5.80 -9.16
C VAL A 70 11.01 -4.78 -8.62
N ALA A 71 10.85 -3.50 -8.92
CA ALA A 71 11.74 -2.44 -8.47
C ALA A 71 11.03 -1.09 -8.41
N ASN A 72 11.63 -0.13 -7.70
CA ASN A 72 11.17 1.27 -7.69
C ASN A 72 11.65 2.06 -8.92
N GLY A 73 12.64 1.56 -9.64
CA GLY A 73 13.30 2.25 -10.74
C GLY A 73 14.20 1.31 -11.53
N TRP A 74 14.66 1.79 -12.67
CA TRP A 74 15.47 1.04 -13.62
C TRP A 74 16.66 1.88 -14.08
N TYR A 75 17.72 1.18 -14.47
CA TYR A 75 18.82 1.79 -15.19
C TYR A 75 18.50 1.79 -16.70
N PHE A 76 18.47 2.98 -17.30
CA PHE A 76 18.18 3.19 -18.70
C PHE A 76 19.50 3.31 -19.45
N ARG A 77 19.91 2.20 -20.07
CA ARG A 77 21.24 2.06 -20.70
C ARG A 77 21.51 3.12 -21.77
N ASP A 78 20.50 3.48 -22.55
CA ASP A 78 20.61 4.47 -23.62
C ASP A 78 20.95 5.87 -23.11
N LEU A 79 20.59 6.15 -21.85
CA LEU A 79 20.86 7.42 -21.18
C LEU A 79 22.00 7.31 -20.17
N ALA A 80 22.47 6.10 -19.88
CA ALA A 80 23.37 5.79 -18.78
C ALA A 80 22.90 6.30 -17.41
N GLU A 81 21.58 6.37 -17.17
CA GLU A 81 20.98 6.96 -15.97
C GLU A 81 20.06 5.98 -15.22
N VAL A 82 20.01 6.10 -13.88
CA VAL A 82 18.98 5.45 -13.06
C VAL A 82 17.77 6.37 -12.97
N MET A 83 16.60 5.91 -13.39
CA MET A 83 15.35 6.64 -13.21
C MET A 83 14.36 5.82 -12.39
N PHE A 84 13.72 6.49 -11.43
CA PHE A 84 12.65 5.92 -10.62
C PHE A 84 11.29 6.07 -11.32
N TRP A 85 10.31 5.32 -10.83
CA TRP A 85 8.91 5.53 -11.20
C TRP A 85 8.53 6.99 -11.00
N LYS A 86 8.14 7.64 -12.09
CA LYS A 86 7.71 9.04 -12.07
C LYS A 86 6.29 9.08 -11.54
N GLN A 87 6.10 9.70 -10.38
CA GLN A 87 4.78 10.02 -9.89
C GLN A 87 4.26 11.23 -10.66
N SER A 88 3.10 11.10 -11.31
CA SER A 88 2.40 12.27 -11.86
C SER A 88 2.09 13.20 -10.69
N ASN A 89 2.60 14.43 -10.77
CA ASN A 89 2.30 15.47 -9.82
C ASN A 89 1.75 16.68 -10.58
N HIS A 90 0.45 16.91 -10.44
CA HIS A 90 -0.24 18.10 -10.95
C HIS A 90 -0.57 19.10 -9.83
N LEU A 91 -0.02 18.88 -8.62
CA LEU A 91 -0.16 19.80 -7.48
C LEU A 91 0.66 21.08 -7.69
#